data_AF-A0A414HPN4-F1
#
_entry.id   AF-A0A414HPN4-F1
#
_cell.length_a   1.000
_cell.length_b   1.000
_cell.length_c   1.000
_cell.angle_alpha   90.00
_cell.angle_beta   90.00
_cell.angle_gamma   90.00
#
_symmetry.space_group_name_H-M   'P 1'
#
loop_
_entity.id
_entity.type
_entity.pdbx_description
1 polymer ?
#
loop_
_entity_poly.entity_id
_entity_poly.type
_entity_poly.pdbx_seq_one_letter_code
_entity_poly.pdbx_strand_id
1 'polypeptide(L)'
;MIPLDKETFEAYMERLLEQVEKVVGALDKKDKKPQNYLNGERLYDNQDICLLLNVSKRTLQRYRDNGLKYHTILHKTYYREKDVHEFIRRYFDGENVGKDKPEEDAEDERTKNAGMLSDNEDEATADIKKDI
;
A
#
# COMPACT_ATOMS: atom_id res chain seq x y z
N MET A 1 11.18 -51.27 10.02
CA MET A 1 10.76 -50.27 9.01
C MET A 1 9.44 -50.75 8.45
N ILE A 2 8.34 -50.08 8.77
CA ILE A 2 7.02 -50.48 8.26
C ILE A 2 7.04 -50.16 6.76
N PRO A 3 6.83 -51.14 5.86
CA PRO A 3 6.75 -50.87 4.44
C PRO A 3 5.59 -49.91 4.21
N LEU A 4 5.86 -48.78 3.58
CA LEU A 4 4.80 -47.89 3.12
C LEU A 4 4.19 -48.57 1.89
N ASP A 5 3.11 -49.29 2.11
CA ASP A 5 2.34 -49.91 1.05
C ASP A 5 1.70 -48.83 0.17
N LYS A 6 1.47 -49.20 -1.08
CA LYS A 6 0.99 -48.27 -2.12
C LYS A 6 -0.31 -47.59 -1.69
N GLU A 7 -1.22 -48.33 -1.08
CA GLU A 7 -2.53 -47.83 -0.63
C GLU A 7 -2.39 -46.78 0.47
N THR A 8 -1.53 -47.04 1.46
CA THR A 8 -1.22 -46.05 2.51
C THR A 8 -0.55 -44.80 1.95
N PHE A 9 0.38 -44.94 0.99
CA PHE A 9 1.01 -43.80 0.34
C PHE A 9 0.00 -42.95 -0.46
N GLU A 10 -0.86 -43.60 -1.26
CA GLU A 10 -1.90 -42.94 -2.04
C GLU A 10 -2.89 -42.18 -1.12
N ALA A 11 -3.33 -42.81 -0.03
CA ALA A 11 -4.21 -42.16 0.95
C ALA A 11 -3.56 -40.94 1.62
N TYR A 12 -2.25 -40.98 1.91
CA TYR A 12 -1.53 -39.82 2.43
C TYR A 12 -1.40 -38.72 1.37
N MET A 13 -1.12 -39.08 0.12
CA MET A 13 -1.01 -38.12 -0.98
C MET A 13 -2.34 -37.46 -1.31
N GLU A 14 -3.45 -38.20 -1.31
CA GLU A 14 -4.79 -37.63 -1.49
C GLU A 14 -5.13 -36.62 -0.39
N ARG A 15 -4.88 -36.97 0.87
CA ARG A 15 -5.07 -36.04 1.99
C ARG A 15 -4.18 -34.80 1.87
N LEU A 16 -2.94 -34.98 1.43
CA LEU A 16 -2.01 -33.86 1.23
C LEU A 16 -2.52 -32.93 0.12
N LEU A 17 -2.95 -33.48 -1.02
CA LEU A 17 -3.50 -32.71 -2.13
C LEU A 17 -4.76 -31.94 -1.70
N GLU A 18 -5.64 -32.56 -0.94
CA GLU A 18 -6.84 -31.92 -0.41
C GLU A 18 -6.49 -30.74 0.53
N GLN A 19 -5.46 -30.88 1.37
CA GLN A 19 -5.00 -29.80 2.23
C GLN A 19 -4.35 -28.66 1.43
N VAL A 20 -3.58 -28.99 0.38
CA VAL A 20 -2.99 -27.98 -0.51
C VAL A 20 -4.08 -27.20 -1.24
N GLU A 21 -5.10 -27.87 -1.79
CA GLU A 21 -6.22 -27.21 -2.47
C GLU A 21 -7.01 -26.30 -1.52
N LYS A 22 -7.25 -26.73 -0.27
CA LYS A 22 -7.88 -25.90 0.76
C LYS A 22 -7.07 -24.65 1.07
N VAL A 23 -5.74 -24.76 1.16
CA VAL A 23 -4.85 -23.61 1.41
C VAL A 23 -4.87 -22.65 0.22
N VAL A 24 -4.75 -23.16 -1.01
CA VAL A 24 -4.82 -22.33 -2.23
C VAL A 24 -6.17 -21.62 -2.35
N GLY A 25 -7.27 -22.34 -2.18
CA GLY A 25 -8.61 -21.75 -2.23
C GLY A 25 -8.88 -20.75 -1.09
N ALA A 26 -8.21 -20.87 0.05
CA ALA A 26 -8.26 -19.89 1.13
C ALA A 26 -7.41 -18.64 0.86
N LEU A 27 -6.35 -18.76 0.04
CA LEU A 27 -5.55 -17.63 -0.42
C LEU A 27 -6.31 -16.82 -1.49
N ASP A 28 -6.92 -17.49 -2.48
CA ASP A 28 -7.72 -16.84 -3.54
C ASP A 28 -8.90 -15.99 -3.01
N LYS A 29 -9.45 -16.37 -1.86
CA LYS A 29 -10.54 -15.63 -1.20
C LYS A 29 -10.04 -14.38 -0.48
N LYS A 30 -8.76 -14.33 -0.09
CA LYS A 30 -8.16 -13.20 0.63
C LYS A 30 -7.67 -12.10 -0.31
N ASP A 31 -7.39 -12.43 -1.57
CA ASP A 31 -6.91 -11.46 -2.57
C ASP A 31 -8.02 -10.70 -3.30
N LYS A 32 -9.29 -11.09 -3.12
CA LYS A 32 -10.45 -10.32 -3.60
C LYS A 32 -10.78 -9.17 -2.64
N LYS A 33 -9.82 -8.29 -2.37
CA LYS A 33 -10.15 -6.99 -1.77
C LYS A 33 -11.18 -6.31 -2.69
N PRO A 34 -12.26 -5.72 -2.14
CA PRO A 34 -13.15 -4.89 -2.93
C PRO A 34 -12.29 -3.80 -3.59
N GLN A 35 -12.27 -3.79 -4.91
CA GLN A 35 -11.48 -2.81 -5.63
C GLN A 35 -12.11 -1.44 -5.38
N ASN A 36 -11.30 -0.51 -4.91
CA ASN A 36 -11.76 0.84 -4.64
C ASN A 36 -11.98 1.54 -5.98
N TYR A 37 -13.22 1.87 -6.31
CA TYR A 37 -13.57 2.68 -7.47
C TYR A 37 -14.24 3.96 -7.00
N LEU A 38 -13.85 5.09 -7.60
CA LEU A 38 -14.50 6.38 -7.40
C LEU A 38 -14.81 6.96 -8.77
N ASN A 39 -16.07 7.29 -9.03
CA ASN A 39 -16.53 7.84 -10.32
C ASN A 39 -16.13 7.00 -11.55
N GLY A 40 -16.04 5.67 -11.39
CA GLY A 40 -15.63 4.73 -12.44
C GLY A 40 -14.11 4.62 -12.63
N GLU A 41 -13.30 5.36 -11.88
CA GLU A 41 -11.84 5.25 -11.90
C GLU A 41 -11.33 4.40 -10.74
N ARG A 42 -10.35 3.53 -11.03
CA ARG A 42 -9.72 2.68 -10.03
C ARG A 42 -8.81 3.50 -9.12
N LEU A 43 -8.96 3.29 -7.82
CA LEU A 43 -8.12 3.85 -6.77
C LEU A 43 -7.25 2.78 -6.13
N TYR A 44 -5.97 3.10 -5.99
CA TYR A 44 -4.99 2.29 -5.28
C TYR A 44 -4.77 2.88 -3.90
N ASP A 45 -4.70 2.04 -2.87
CA ASP A 45 -4.21 2.48 -1.56
C ASP A 45 -2.67 2.43 -1.49
N ASN A 46 -2.08 2.87 -0.37
CA ASN A 46 -0.63 2.84 -0.17
C ASN A 46 -0.03 1.42 -0.30
N GLN A 47 -0.75 0.39 0.13
CA GLN A 47 -0.28 -0.99 0.05
C GLN A 47 -0.31 -1.48 -1.39
N ASP A 48 -1.37 -1.17 -2.12
CA ASP A 48 -1.53 -1.55 -3.51
C ASP A 48 -0.44 -0.91 -4.37
N ILE A 49 -0.10 0.37 -4.16
CA ILE A 49 1.02 1.01 -4.86
C ILE A 49 2.38 0.39 -4.50
N CYS A 50 2.63 0.11 -3.21
CA CYS A 50 3.87 -0.55 -2.80
C CYS A 50 4.03 -1.90 -3.49
N LEU A 51 2.93 -2.66 -3.63
CA LEU A 51 2.93 -3.96 -4.28
C LEU A 51 3.07 -3.83 -5.80
N LEU A 52 2.33 -2.90 -6.41
CA LEU A 52 2.32 -2.64 -7.85
C LEU A 52 3.70 -2.23 -8.38
N LEU A 53 4.37 -1.31 -7.66
CA LEU A 53 5.69 -0.83 -8.05
C LEU A 53 6.84 -1.67 -7.46
N ASN A 54 6.52 -2.66 -6.63
CA ASN A 54 7.48 -3.46 -5.86
C ASN A 54 8.46 -2.60 -5.05
N VAL A 55 7.93 -1.66 -4.25
CA VAL A 55 8.71 -0.70 -3.47
C VAL A 55 8.33 -0.69 -1.99
N SER A 56 9.25 -0.20 -1.17
CA SER A 56 8.97 0.06 0.25
C SER A 56 8.21 1.38 0.44
N LYS A 57 7.57 1.53 1.62
CA LYS A 57 6.91 2.79 2.03
C LYS A 57 7.86 4.00 1.96
N ARG A 58 9.15 3.80 2.26
CA ARG A 58 10.17 4.87 2.20
C ARG A 58 10.39 5.36 0.77
N THR A 59 10.38 4.43 -0.19
CA THR A 59 10.49 4.75 -1.62
C THR A 59 9.20 5.38 -2.15
N LEU A 60 8.03 4.90 -1.71
CA LEU A 60 6.75 5.54 -2.05
C LEU A 60 6.72 7.00 -1.59
N GLN A 61 7.23 7.30 -0.38
CA GLN A 61 7.35 8.68 0.07
C GLN A 61 8.24 9.52 -0.86
N ARG A 62 9.40 8.98 -1.25
CA ARG A 62 10.28 9.66 -2.23
C ARG A 62 9.57 9.89 -3.58
N TYR A 63 8.72 8.97 -4.02
CA TYR A 63 7.92 9.17 -5.23
C TYR A 63 6.90 10.29 -5.09
N ARG A 64 6.28 10.46 -3.91
CA ARG A 64 5.43 11.63 -3.63
C ARG A 64 6.24 12.92 -3.74
N ASP A 65 7.43 12.94 -3.14
CA ASP A 65 8.35 14.09 -3.21
C ASP A 65 8.79 14.38 -4.66
N ASN A 66 8.86 13.35 -5.51
CA ASN A 66 9.18 13.42 -6.94
C ASN A 66 7.94 13.59 -7.84
N GLY A 67 6.80 13.99 -7.27
CA GLY A 67 5.61 14.37 -8.03
C GLY A 67 4.64 13.26 -8.39
N LEU A 68 4.61 12.15 -7.64
CA LEU A 68 3.50 11.20 -7.67
C LEU A 68 2.27 11.82 -6.99
N LYS A 69 1.24 12.12 -7.77
CA LYS A 69 -0.03 12.71 -7.29
C LYS A 69 -0.79 11.73 -6.40
N TYR A 70 -1.39 12.24 -5.32
CA TYR A 70 -2.22 11.47 -4.40
C TYR A 70 -3.39 12.30 -3.91
N HIS A 71 -4.46 11.62 -3.50
CA HIS A 71 -5.71 12.21 -3.03
C HIS A 71 -6.02 11.69 -1.64
N THR A 72 -6.56 12.55 -0.77
CA THR A 72 -6.98 12.12 0.57
C THR A 72 -8.49 12.03 0.61
N ILE A 73 -9.02 10.83 0.81
CA ILE A 73 -10.45 10.56 0.95
C ILE A 73 -10.67 9.94 2.32
N LEU A 74 -11.50 10.54 3.17
CA LEU A 74 -11.77 10.06 4.53
C LEU A 74 -10.48 9.77 5.33
N HIS A 75 -9.51 10.69 5.28
CA HIS A 75 -8.19 10.59 5.94
C HIS A 75 -7.30 9.44 5.44
N LYS A 76 -7.64 8.79 4.32
CA LYS A 76 -6.82 7.78 3.67
C LYS A 76 -6.27 8.30 2.35
N THR A 77 -5.00 8.00 2.10
CA THR A 77 -4.32 8.35 0.84
C THR A 77 -4.66 7.33 -0.23
N TYR A 78 -5.11 7.82 -1.37
CA TYR A 78 -5.43 7.06 -2.56
C TYR A 78 -4.69 7.62 -3.78
N TYR A 79 -4.50 6.76 -4.77
CA TYR A 79 -3.86 7.10 -6.03
C TYR A 79 -4.78 6.70 -7.18
N ARG A 80 -4.99 7.60 -8.14
CA ARG A 80 -5.74 7.30 -9.34
C ARG A 80 -4.88 6.52 -10.32
N GLU A 81 -5.50 5.60 -11.05
CA GLU A 81 -4.81 4.79 -12.06
C GLU A 81 -4.10 5.64 -13.12
N LYS A 82 -4.75 6.70 -13.62
CA LYS A 82 -4.16 7.60 -14.62
C LYS A 82 -2.88 8.27 -14.13
N ASP A 83 -2.92 8.82 -12.91
CA ASP A 83 -1.80 9.53 -12.30
C ASP A 83 -0.60 8.59 -12.05
N VAL A 84 -0.88 7.36 -11.62
CA VAL A 84 0.16 6.33 -11.40
C VAL A 84 0.81 5.93 -12.73
N HIS A 85 0.01 5.70 -13.77
CA HIS A 85 0.55 5.38 -15.10
C HIS A 85 1.36 6.54 -15.70
N GLU A 86 0.92 7.78 -15.53
CA GLU A 86 1.67 8.96 -15.94
C GLU A 86 3.01 9.04 -15.21
N PHE A 87 3.01 8.82 -13.89
CA PHE A 87 4.23 8.77 -13.10
C PHE A 87 5.18 7.68 -13.57
N ILE A 88 4.68 6.47 -13.85
CA ILE A 88 5.52 5.35 -14.32
C ILE A 88 6.21 5.73 -15.64
N ARG A 89 5.45 6.23 -16.62
CA ARG A 89 6.01 6.67 -17.91
C ARG A 89 7.08 7.74 -17.72
N ARG A 90 6.80 8.78 -16.94
CA ARG A 90 7.74 9.88 -16.71
C ARG A 90 9.00 9.42 -15.96
N TYR A 91 8.84 8.58 -14.95
CA TYR A 91 9.90 8.26 -13.99
C TYR A 91 10.78 7.08 -14.43
N PHE A 92 10.23 6.12 -15.19
CA PHE A 92 10.95 4.89 -15.59
C PHE A 92 11.37 4.87 -17.06
N ASP A 93 10.67 5.58 -17.98
CA ASP A 93 11.00 5.55 -19.42
C ASP A 93 12.06 6.59 -19.83
N GLY A 94 12.64 7.32 -18.88
CA GLY A 94 13.90 8.03 -19.08
C GLY A 94 13.78 9.37 -19.80
N GLU A 95 13.16 10.35 -19.15
CA GLU A 95 13.59 11.74 -19.24
C GLU A 95 13.76 12.27 -17.82
N ASN A 96 15.00 12.43 -17.37
CA ASN A 96 15.32 13.19 -16.17
C ASN A 96 15.02 14.68 -16.46
N VAL A 97 13.76 15.07 -16.45
CA VAL A 97 13.36 16.49 -16.43
C VAL A 97 13.11 16.85 -14.98
N GLY A 98 13.98 17.73 -14.48
CA GLY A 98 14.04 18.12 -13.09
C GLY A 98 12.77 18.82 -12.60
N LYS A 99 12.49 18.59 -11.31
CA LYS A 99 11.79 19.47 -10.37
C LYS A 99 10.61 20.28 -10.94
N ASP A 100 9.46 19.65 -11.02
CA ASP A 100 8.19 20.36 -10.89
C ASP A 100 7.50 19.91 -9.60
N LYS A 101 7.43 20.84 -8.63
CA LYS A 101 6.55 20.72 -7.48
C LYS A 101 5.10 20.67 -7.99
N PRO A 102 4.25 19.76 -7.51
CA PRO A 102 2.83 19.84 -7.83
C PRO A 102 2.18 21.00 -7.06
N GLU A 103 1.47 21.85 -7.80
CA GLU A 103 0.44 22.75 -7.26
C GLU A 103 -0.67 21.91 -6.60
N GLU A 104 -1.16 22.40 -5.46
CA GLU A 104 -2.31 21.85 -4.75
C GLU A 104 -3.60 22.23 -5.47
N ASP A 105 -4.23 21.29 -6.17
CA ASP A 105 -5.61 21.47 -6.62
C ASP A 105 -6.54 21.27 -5.42
N ALA A 106 -6.88 22.38 -4.78
CA ALA A 106 -7.95 22.46 -3.80
C ALA A 106 -9.31 22.28 -4.49
N GLU A 107 -9.97 21.15 -4.24
CA GLU A 107 -11.42 21.06 -4.37
C GLU A 107 -12.05 20.98 -2.96
N ASP A 108 -12.81 22.03 -2.68
CA ASP A 108 -13.41 22.47 -1.43
C ASP A 108 -14.67 21.65 -1.07
N GLU A 109 -14.70 21.05 0.14
CA GLU A 109 -15.95 20.89 0.90
C GLU A 109 -15.76 21.37 2.35
N ARG A 110 -15.79 22.69 2.50
CA ARG A 110 -16.54 23.45 3.50
C ARG A 110 -17.18 22.66 4.66
N THR A 111 -16.45 22.50 5.76
CA THR A 111 -17.01 22.69 7.11
C THR A 111 -16.10 23.58 7.94
N LYS A 112 -16.51 24.84 8.09
CA LYS A 112 -15.97 25.77 9.09
C LYS A 112 -16.25 25.20 10.47
N ASN A 113 -15.24 24.98 11.29
CA ASN A 113 -15.31 25.27 12.72
C ASN A 113 -13.90 25.42 13.30
N ALA A 114 -13.80 26.40 14.19
CA ALA A 114 -12.60 27.03 14.68
C ALA A 114 -11.72 26.13 15.57
N GLY A 115 -10.42 26.45 15.59
CA GLY A 115 -9.50 25.89 16.59
C GLY A 115 -8.04 26.06 16.22
N MET A 116 -7.52 27.28 16.40
CA MET A 116 -6.09 27.52 16.58
C MET A 116 -5.51 26.50 17.57
N LEU A 117 -4.37 25.90 17.23
CA LEU A 117 -3.17 25.85 18.07
C LEU A 117 -2.06 25.17 17.26
N SER A 118 -1.03 25.97 16.99
CA SER A 118 0.33 25.49 16.76
C SER A 118 0.79 24.70 17.99
N ASP A 119 1.67 23.73 17.80
CA ASP A 119 3.03 23.82 18.32
C ASP A 119 3.88 22.74 17.62
N ASN A 120 4.82 23.22 16.80
CA ASN A 120 6.06 22.51 16.54
C ASN A 120 6.96 22.80 17.74
N GLU A 121 7.57 21.78 18.33
CA GLU A 121 8.96 21.88 18.78
C GLU A 121 9.55 20.48 18.98
N ASP A 122 10.83 20.43 18.65
CA ASP A 122 11.60 19.28 18.21
C ASP A 122 12.29 18.51 19.36
N GLU A 123 12.80 17.34 18.97
CA GLU A 123 14.13 16.82 19.35
C GLU A 123 14.43 16.41 20.81
N ALA A 124 14.37 15.09 20.99
CA ALA A 124 15.46 14.19 21.39
C ALA A 124 16.26 14.38 22.72
N THR A 125 16.40 13.21 23.34
CA THR A 125 17.54 12.66 24.11
C THR A 125 17.62 12.83 25.63
N ALA A 126 18.11 11.73 26.20
CA ALA A 126 18.90 11.55 27.41
C ALA A 126 18.19 11.07 28.69
N ASP A 127 18.60 9.85 29.04
CA ASP A 127 18.48 9.14 30.30
C ASP A 127 18.90 9.96 31.55
N ILE A 128 18.32 9.60 32.71
CA ILE A 128 19.00 9.13 33.95
C ILE A 128 18.16 9.46 35.20
N LYS A 129 17.77 8.37 35.91
CA LYS A 129 17.54 8.17 37.36
C LYS A 129 17.00 9.33 38.23
N LYS A 130 15.92 9.07 38.98
CA LYS A 130 15.97 8.73 40.42
C LYS A 130 14.58 8.54 41.04
N ASP A 131 14.51 7.51 41.89
CA ASP A 131 13.76 7.43 43.15
C ASP A 131 12.24 7.61 43.12
N ILE A 132 11.49 6.49 43.09
CA ILE A 132 10.68 5.93 44.20
C ILE A 132 10.20 4.53 43.80
#